data_AF-A0A8B6GIR4-F1
#
_entry.id   AF-A0A8B6GIR4-F1
#
_cell.length_a   1.000
_cell.length_b   1.000
_cell.length_c   1.000
_cell.angle_alpha   90.00
_cell.angle_beta   90.00
_cell.angle_gamma   90.00
#
_symmetry.space_group_name_H-M   'P 1'
#
loop_
_entity.id
_entity.type
_entity.pdbx_description
1 polymer ?
#
loop_
_entity_poly.entity_id
_entity_poly.type
_entity_poly.pdbx_seq_one_letter_code
_entity_poly.pdbx_strand_id
1 'polypeptide(L)'
;MANSAVRDKKKRKKRKEKKHSKEYKVSRTQKKRNRNTNERKHLEREVKGLIDTMKVARKYIPKHDVEHFKQQTLVKQFVGENYLAHNAIEDVDLLKTLYDSKLTSLVKSEDVFSILYHNCMDFFSDLLSSKIVSRPVCMQLEKDGMSLKHLKLATVRDVNGLNYVLGP
;
A
#
# COMPACT_ATOMS: atom_id res chain seq x y z
N MET A 1 28.08 -50.35 29.55
CA MET A 1 28.30 -49.65 28.27
C MET A 1 27.04 -49.46 27.38
N ALA A 2 25.93 -50.19 27.61
CA ALA A 2 24.73 -50.09 26.75
C ALA A 2 23.89 -48.79 26.86
N ASN A 3 23.97 -48.06 27.99
CA ASN A 3 23.11 -46.90 28.26
C ASN A 3 23.51 -45.60 27.54
N SER A 4 24.77 -45.43 27.10
CA SER A 4 25.18 -44.22 26.36
C SER A 4 24.72 -44.27 24.89
N ALA A 5 24.83 -45.42 24.24
CA ALA A 5 24.43 -45.63 22.85
C ALA A 5 22.91 -45.40 22.64
N VAL A 6 22.08 -45.77 23.62
CA VAL A 6 20.63 -45.53 23.58
C VAL A 6 20.29 -44.04 23.74
N ARG A 7 21.01 -43.32 24.61
CA ARG A 7 20.85 -41.86 24.78
C ARG A 7 21.23 -41.10 23.51
N ASP A 8 22.29 -41.51 22.82
CA ASP A 8 22.73 -40.86 21.57
C ASP A 8 21.78 -41.10 20.39
N LYS A 9 21.21 -42.30 20.28
CA LYS A 9 20.15 -42.58 19.29
C LYS A 9 18.90 -41.72 19.52
N LYS A 10 18.47 -41.54 20.78
CA LYS A 10 17.32 -40.68 21.14
C LYS A 10 17.59 -39.20 20.84
N LYS A 11 18.81 -38.71 21.11
CA LYS A 11 19.23 -37.34 20.77
C LYS A 11 19.26 -37.11 19.25
N ARG A 12 19.78 -38.07 18.48
CA ARG A 12 19.80 -38.00 17.00
C ARG A 12 18.39 -37.97 16.41
N LYS A 13 17.45 -38.77 16.93
CA LYS A 13 16.05 -38.77 16.48
C LYS A 13 15.35 -37.42 16.74
N LYS A 14 15.48 -36.88 17.95
CA LYS A 14 14.95 -35.53 18.29
C LYS A 14 15.54 -34.41 17.44
N ARG A 15 16.82 -34.50 17.05
CA ARG A 15 17.46 -33.52 16.16
C ARG A 15 16.90 -33.58 14.73
N LYS A 16 16.64 -34.78 14.20
CA LYS A 16 16.02 -34.98 12.87
C LYS A 16 14.58 -34.45 12.82
N GLU A 17 13.77 -34.75 13.84
CA GLU A 17 12.38 -34.24 13.95
C GLU A 17 12.33 -32.71 14.05
N LYS A 18 13.23 -32.09 14.84
CA LYS A 18 13.34 -30.63 14.90
C LYS A 18 13.76 -30.01 13.57
N LYS A 19 14.65 -30.66 12.81
CA LYS A 19 15.09 -30.18 11.47
C LYS A 19 13.94 -30.25 10.47
N HIS A 20 13.24 -31.38 10.40
CA HIS A 20 12.08 -31.56 9.52
C HIS A 20 10.93 -30.59 9.85
N SER A 21 10.66 -30.35 11.14
CA SER A 21 9.65 -29.38 11.58
C SER A 21 10.03 -27.94 11.22
N LYS A 22 11.33 -27.58 11.30
CA LYS A 22 11.83 -26.26 10.87
C LYS A 22 11.71 -26.07 9.36
N GLU A 23 12.14 -27.04 8.56
CA GLU A 23 12.05 -26.99 7.09
C GLU A 23 10.58 -26.86 6.61
N TYR A 24 9.67 -27.61 7.24
CA TYR A 24 8.24 -27.52 6.94
C TYR A 24 7.62 -26.15 7.30
N LYS A 25 8.06 -25.52 8.41
CA LYS A 25 7.63 -24.16 8.77
C LYS A 25 8.17 -23.11 7.79
N VAL A 26 9.42 -23.25 7.34
CA VAL A 26 10.04 -22.34 6.36
C VAL A 26 9.31 -22.41 5.01
N SER A 27 9.01 -23.62 4.52
CA SER A 27 8.32 -23.80 3.23
C SER A 27 6.89 -23.25 3.23
N ARG A 28 6.14 -23.42 4.33
CA ARG A 28 4.80 -22.79 4.50
C ARG A 28 4.87 -21.26 4.51
N THR A 29 5.88 -20.71 5.17
CA THR A 29 6.07 -19.25 5.28
C THR A 29 6.47 -18.65 3.93
N GLN A 30 7.34 -19.32 3.17
CA GLN A 30 7.69 -18.95 1.80
C GLN A 30 6.49 -19.07 0.85
N LYS A 31 5.69 -20.15 0.93
CA LYS A 31 4.48 -20.31 0.11
C LYS A 31 3.40 -19.27 0.42
N LYS A 32 3.28 -18.81 1.66
CA LYS A 32 2.38 -17.71 2.05
C LYS A 32 2.87 -16.37 1.54
N ARG A 33 4.18 -16.09 1.65
CA ARG A 33 4.81 -14.89 1.07
C ARG A 33 4.64 -14.83 -0.45
N ASN A 34 4.88 -15.94 -1.15
CA ASN A 34 4.78 -16.00 -2.61
C ASN A 34 3.35 -15.79 -3.12
N ARG A 35 2.32 -16.23 -2.37
CA ARG A 35 0.91 -15.95 -2.70
C ARG A 35 0.58 -14.47 -2.57
N ASN A 36 0.94 -13.84 -1.45
CA ASN A 36 0.74 -12.39 -1.28
C ASN A 36 1.43 -11.56 -2.37
N THR A 37 2.60 -11.98 -2.87
CA THR A 37 3.27 -11.28 -3.98
C THR A 37 2.55 -11.43 -5.31
N ASN A 38 1.90 -12.55 -5.58
CA ASN A 38 1.20 -12.76 -6.86
C ASN A 38 -0.13 -12.00 -6.92
N GLU A 39 -0.89 -12.01 -5.81
CA GLU A 39 -2.15 -11.26 -5.70
C GLU A 39 -1.90 -9.75 -5.81
N ARG A 40 -0.85 -9.24 -5.14
CA ARG A 40 -0.43 -7.85 -5.25
C ARG A 40 -0.04 -7.47 -6.68
N LYS A 41 0.81 -8.28 -7.35
CA LYS A 41 1.20 -8.04 -8.75
C LYS A 41 0.03 -8.10 -9.72
N HIS A 42 -1.01 -8.88 -9.41
CA HIS A 42 -2.23 -8.88 -10.21
C HIS A 42 -3.02 -7.60 -9.98
N LEU A 43 -3.21 -7.19 -8.73
CA LEU A 43 -3.92 -5.96 -8.38
C LEU A 43 -3.24 -4.70 -8.96
N GLU A 44 -1.91 -4.62 -8.91
CA GLU A 44 -1.10 -3.55 -9.52
C GLU A 44 -1.26 -3.48 -11.05
N ARG A 45 -1.63 -4.58 -11.71
CA ARG A 45 -1.89 -4.60 -13.16
C ARG A 45 -3.30 -4.15 -13.51
N GLU A 46 -4.29 -4.52 -12.69
CA GLU A 46 -5.69 -4.19 -12.93
C GLU A 46 -6.06 -2.78 -12.45
N VAL A 47 -5.48 -2.33 -11.34
CA VAL A 47 -5.78 -1.03 -10.72
C VAL A 47 -4.73 -0.01 -11.11
N LYS A 48 -5.09 0.86 -12.06
CA LYS A 48 -4.21 1.92 -12.57
C LYS A 48 -4.03 3.11 -11.61
N GLY A 49 -4.90 3.23 -10.61
CA GLY A 49 -4.87 4.31 -9.63
C GLY A 49 -6.06 4.27 -8.68
N LEU A 50 -5.91 5.00 -7.58
CA LEU A 50 -6.90 5.17 -6.53
C LEU A 50 -7.17 6.66 -6.35
N ILE A 51 -8.38 6.99 -5.90
CA ILE A 51 -8.82 8.35 -5.64
C ILE A 51 -9.42 8.41 -4.24
N ASP A 52 -9.06 9.44 -3.49
CA ASP A 52 -9.71 9.79 -2.23
C ASP A 52 -10.83 10.79 -2.56
N THR A 53 -12.04 10.27 -2.75
CA THR A 53 -13.21 11.05 -3.18
C THR A 53 -13.56 12.17 -2.20
N MET A 54 -13.32 11.96 -0.91
CA MET A 54 -13.51 12.99 0.11
C MET A 54 -12.49 14.14 -0.04
N LYS A 55 -11.22 13.83 -0.33
CA LYS A 55 -10.22 14.88 -0.61
C LYS A 55 -10.57 15.67 -1.87
N VAL A 56 -10.99 14.98 -2.94
CA VAL A 56 -11.43 15.64 -4.18
C VAL A 56 -12.61 16.56 -3.90
N ALA A 57 -13.62 16.08 -3.18
CA ALA A 57 -14.77 16.90 -2.81
C ALA A 57 -14.35 18.15 -2.02
N ARG A 58 -13.48 18.01 -1.00
CA ARG A 58 -12.99 19.14 -0.20
C ARG A 58 -12.18 20.15 -1.00
N LYS A 59 -11.45 19.69 -2.02
CA LYS A 59 -10.54 20.52 -2.82
C LYS A 59 -11.31 21.36 -3.84
N TYR A 60 -12.36 20.82 -4.44
CA TYR A 60 -13.00 21.45 -5.60
C TYR A 60 -14.46 21.87 -5.39
N ILE A 61 -15.14 21.36 -4.35
CA ILE A 61 -16.50 21.78 -4.02
C ILE A 61 -16.42 22.88 -2.95
N PRO A 62 -16.95 24.08 -3.22
CA PRO A 62 -16.97 25.16 -2.24
C PRO A 62 -17.68 24.74 -0.95
N LYS A 63 -17.10 25.11 0.20
CA LYS A 63 -17.64 24.72 1.51
C LYS A 63 -19.07 25.23 1.76
N HIS A 64 -19.45 26.36 1.15
CA HIS A 64 -20.78 26.94 1.29
C HIS A 64 -21.86 26.17 0.52
N ASP A 65 -21.48 25.36 -0.47
CA ASP A 65 -22.42 24.54 -1.25
C ASP A 65 -22.83 23.24 -0.52
N VAL A 66 -22.16 22.91 0.59
CA VAL A 66 -22.35 21.65 1.32
C VAL A 66 -22.23 21.83 2.83
N GLU A 67 -23.16 21.26 3.59
CA GLU A 67 -23.12 21.30 5.06
C GLU A 67 -21.85 20.64 5.61
N HIS A 68 -21.51 19.44 5.12
CA HIS A 68 -20.26 18.75 5.41
C HIS A 68 -19.93 17.68 4.36
N PHE A 69 -18.67 17.26 4.31
CA PHE A 69 -18.15 16.34 3.28
C PHE A 69 -18.29 14.85 3.61
N LYS A 70 -19.22 14.47 4.49
CA LYS A 70 -19.57 13.05 4.66
C LYS A 70 -20.29 12.57 3.40
N GLN A 71 -20.09 11.30 3.02
CA GLN A 71 -20.70 10.72 1.83
C GLN A 71 -22.21 10.91 1.78
N GLN A 72 -22.94 10.59 2.85
CA GLN A 72 -24.40 10.77 2.94
C GLN A 72 -24.86 12.18 2.55
N THR A 73 -24.15 13.21 2.99
CA THR A 73 -24.49 14.60 2.67
C THR A 73 -24.18 14.93 1.23
N LEU A 74 -23.06 14.45 0.69
CA LEU A 74 -22.72 14.66 -0.70
C LEU A 74 -23.70 13.93 -1.63
N VAL A 75 -24.10 12.69 -1.30
CA VAL A 75 -25.12 11.92 -2.02
C VAL A 75 -26.46 12.66 -1.96
N LYS A 76 -26.91 13.07 -0.78
CA LYS A 76 -28.15 13.85 -0.64
C LYS A 76 -28.13 15.13 -1.47
N GLN A 77 -27.03 15.86 -1.45
CA GLN A 77 -26.90 17.15 -2.13
C GLN A 77 -26.84 17.02 -3.65
N PHE A 78 -26.08 16.05 -4.17
CA PHE A 78 -25.75 15.98 -5.60
C PHE A 78 -26.44 14.83 -6.36
N VAL A 79 -26.92 13.82 -5.65
CA VAL A 79 -27.68 12.69 -6.21
C VAL A 79 -29.17 12.79 -5.83
N GLY A 80 -29.49 13.44 -4.70
CA GLY A 80 -30.87 13.59 -4.22
C GLY A 80 -31.36 12.42 -3.38
N GLU A 81 -30.49 11.47 -3.04
CA GLU A 81 -30.83 10.27 -2.29
C GLU A 81 -30.44 10.37 -0.81
N ASN A 82 -31.28 9.82 0.06
CA ASN A 82 -30.97 9.63 1.47
C ASN A 82 -30.81 8.15 1.74
N TYR A 83 -29.75 7.78 2.43
CA TYR A 83 -29.49 6.39 2.78
C TYR A 83 -28.86 6.28 4.16
N LEU A 84 -29.00 5.10 4.78
CA LEU A 84 -28.36 4.80 6.06
C LEU A 84 -26.95 4.27 5.79
N ALA A 85 -25.94 4.98 6.27
CA ALA A 85 -24.57 4.48 6.28
C ALA A 85 -24.48 3.14 7.04
N HIS A 86 -23.38 2.41 6.83
CA HIS A 86 -23.08 1.10 7.42
C HIS A 86 -23.56 -0.12 6.63
N ASN A 87 -24.05 0.08 5.41
CA ASN A 87 -24.21 -0.97 4.41
C ASN A 87 -23.14 -0.80 3.33
N ALA A 88 -22.11 -1.65 3.35
CA ALA A 88 -20.95 -1.51 2.47
C ALA A 88 -21.30 -1.58 0.97
N ILE A 89 -22.34 -2.33 0.58
CA ILE A 89 -22.75 -2.44 -0.83
C ILE A 89 -23.42 -1.13 -1.26
N GLU A 90 -24.41 -0.67 -0.50
CA GLU A 90 -25.12 0.57 -0.74
C GLU A 90 -24.20 1.80 -0.67
N ASP A 91 -23.25 1.80 0.28
CA ASP A 91 -22.19 2.80 0.37
C ASP A 91 -21.35 2.85 -0.92
N VAL A 92 -21.00 1.71 -1.51
CA VAL A 92 -20.20 1.68 -2.76
C VAL A 92 -21.04 2.11 -3.97
N ASP A 93 -22.27 1.63 -4.08
CA ASP A 93 -23.16 1.96 -5.20
C ASP A 93 -23.47 3.46 -5.24
N LEU A 94 -23.81 4.05 -4.09
CA LEU A 94 -24.09 5.48 -4.01
C LEU A 94 -22.83 6.33 -4.14
N LEU A 95 -21.67 5.85 -3.68
CA LEU A 95 -20.40 6.51 -3.94
C LEU A 95 -20.06 6.51 -5.43
N LYS A 96 -20.35 5.43 -6.15
CA LYS A 96 -20.17 5.35 -7.60
C LYS A 96 -21.10 6.33 -8.32
N THR A 97 -22.37 6.38 -7.95
CA THR A 97 -23.33 7.34 -8.52
C THR A 97 -22.91 8.78 -8.26
N LEU A 98 -22.48 9.11 -7.03
CA LEU A 98 -21.93 10.43 -6.69
C LEU A 98 -20.68 10.75 -7.51
N TYR A 99 -19.79 9.76 -7.70
CA TYR A 99 -18.59 9.93 -8.49
C TYR A 99 -18.93 10.28 -9.94
N ASP A 100 -19.83 9.53 -10.55
CA ASP A 100 -20.24 9.75 -11.94
C ASP A 100 -21.00 11.07 -12.12
N SER A 101 -21.89 11.42 -11.18
CA SER A 101 -22.73 12.61 -11.29
C SER A 101 -21.99 13.92 -11.04
N LYS A 102 -21.01 13.92 -10.12
CA LYS A 102 -20.39 15.16 -9.64
C LYS A 102 -18.87 15.17 -9.65
N LEU A 103 -18.21 14.08 -9.26
CA LEU A 103 -16.76 14.11 -9.00
C LEU A 103 -15.92 13.85 -10.25
N THR A 104 -16.42 13.10 -11.23
CA THR A 104 -15.66 12.67 -12.42
C THR A 104 -15.06 13.86 -13.17
N SER A 105 -15.82 14.95 -13.33
CA SER A 105 -15.35 16.18 -14.00
C SER A 105 -14.39 17.03 -13.15
N LEU A 106 -14.32 16.78 -11.83
CA LEU A 106 -13.48 17.52 -10.90
C LEU A 106 -12.12 16.84 -10.65
N VAL A 107 -12.06 15.52 -10.82
CA VAL A 107 -10.83 14.74 -10.61
C VAL A 107 -9.77 15.14 -11.64
N LYS A 108 -8.58 15.49 -11.15
CA LYS A 108 -7.38 15.70 -11.97
C LYS A 108 -6.41 14.53 -11.80
N SER A 109 -5.45 14.42 -12.73
CA SER A 109 -4.40 13.39 -12.68
C SER A 109 -3.56 13.45 -11.38
N GLU A 110 -3.40 14.63 -10.79
CA GLU A 110 -2.70 14.84 -9.52
C GLU A 110 -3.45 14.32 -8.29
N ASP A 111 -4.76 14.09 -8.40
CA ASP A 111 -5.59 13.54 -7.33
C ASP A 111 -5.59 12.00 -7.32
N VAL A 112 -5.06 11.38 -8.39
CA VAL A 112 -4.92 9.93 -8.53
C VAL A 112 -3.58 9.49 -7.95
N PHE A 113 -3.63 8.51 -7.04
CA PHE A 113 -2.43 7.94 -6.43
C PHE A 113 -2.35 6.43 -6.67
N SER A 114 -1.12 5.92 -6.70
CA SER A 114 -0.87 4.48 -6.85
C SER A 114 -1.30 3.71 -5.59
N ILE A 115 -1.64 2.44 -5.76
CA ILE A 115 -1.90 1.53 -4.64
C ILE A 115 -0.73 1.41 -3.66
N LEU A 116 0.49 1.78 -4.08
CA LEU A 116 1.68 1.76 -3.23
C LEU A 116 1.95 3.08 -2.50
N TYR A 117 1.15 4.10 -2.75
CA TYR A 117 1.32 5.44 -2.19
C TYR A 117 1.57 5.42 -0.68
N HIS A 118 0.71 4.73 0.09
CA HIS A 118 0.85 4.68 1.55
C HIS A 118 2.08 3.89 1.99
N ASN A 119 2.39 2.78 1.31
CA ASN A 119 3.62 2.04 1.58
C ASN A 119 4.85 2.94 1.38
N CYS A 120 4.90 3.67 0.27
CA CYS A 120 6.02 4.56 -0.04
C CYS A 120 6.09 5.76 0.90
N MET A 121 4.96 6.37 1.27
CA MET A 121 4.94 7.45 2.24
C MET A 121 5.40 6.99 3.62
N ASP A 122 5.04 5.78 4.04
CA ASP A 122 5.56 5.20 5.30
C ASP A 122 7.07 4.93 5.18
N PHE A 123 7.53 4.34 4.07
CA PHE A 123 8.94 4.05 3.82
C PHE A 123 9.83 5.30 3.72
N PHE A 124 9.29 6.43 3.25
CA PHE A 124 10.02 7.68 3.05
C PHE A 124 9.63 8.77 4.05
N SER A 125 8.79 8.46 5.04
CA SER A 125 8.26 9.42 6.03
C SER A 125 9.37 10.16 6.76
N ASP A 126 10.42 9.44 7.19
CA ASP A 126 11.60 10.01 7.84
C ASP A 126 12.40 10.94 6.92
N LEU A 127 12.47 10.62 5.62
CA LEU A 127 13.19 11.45 4.63
C LEU A 127 12.39 12.71 4.26
N LEU A 128 11.05 12.61 4.25
CA LEU A 128 10.15 13.73 4.03
C LEU A 128 10.15 14.68 5.22
N SER A 129 10.09 14.16 6.45
CA SER A 129 10.09 14.96 7.67
C SER A 129 11.41 15.71 7.88
N SER A 130 12.52 15.08 7.50
CA SER A 130 13.86 15.69 7.50
C SER A 130 14.14 16.61 6.31
N LYS A 131 13.19 16.79 5.38
CA LYS A 131 13.32 17.61 4.15
C LYS A 131 14.48 17.20 3.25
N ILE A 132 14.95 15.95 3.35
CA ILE A 132 16.00 15.40 2.48
C ILE A 132 15.42 15.12 1.08
N VAL A 133 14.16 14.67 1.02
CA VAL A 133 13.46 14.36 -0.22
C VAL A 133 12.13 15.11 -0.25
N SER A 134 11.74 15.61 -1.43
CA SER A 134 10.45 16.27 -1.62
C SER A 134 9.33 15.24 -1.90
N ARG A 135 8.07 15.66 -1.69
CA ARG A 135 6.90 14.82 -1.96
C ARG A 135 6.81 14.37 -3.44
N PRO A 136 7.05 15.24 -4.44
CA PRO A 136 7.11 14.81 -5.85
C PRO A 136 8.16 13.73 -6.10
N VAL A 137 9.35 13.86 -5.52
CA VAL A 137 10.42 12.86 -5.67
C VAL A 137 10.02 11.53 -5.03
N CYS A 138 9.34 11.53 -3.87
CA CYS A 138 8.83 10.30 -3.27
C CYS A 138 7.77 9.61 -4.13
N MET A 139 6.91 10.38 -4.82
CA MET A 139 5.96 9.82 -5.77
C MET A 139 6.66 9.24 -7.00
N GLN A 140 7.73 9.89 -7.48
CA GLN A 140 8.52 9.36 -8.60
C GLN A 140 9.22 8.06 -8.21
N LEU A 141 9.86 8.02 -7.04
CA LEU A 141 10.47 6.81 -6.48
C LEU A 141 9.47 5.67 -6.32
N GLU A 142 8.23 5.97 -5.92
CA GLU A 142 7.16 4.99 -5.84
C GLU A 142 6.82 4.41 -7.21
N LYS A 143 6.60 5.27 -8.21
CA LYS A 143 6.35 4.85 -9.60
C LYS A 143 7.47 3.97 -10.14
N ASP A 144 8.72 4.29 -9.79
CA ASP A 144 9.90 3.57 -10.23
C ASP A 144 10.19 2.29 -9.39
N GLY A 145 9.32 1.97 -8.42
CA GLY A 145 9.51 0.82 -7.53
C GLY A 145 10.76 0.92 -6.65
N MET A 146 11.27 2.14 -6.45
CA MET A 146 12.47 2.40 -5.67
C MET A 146 12.14 2.35 -4.18
N SER A 147 13.04 1.76 -3.40
CA SER A 147 12.91 1.61 -1.96
C SER A 147 14.13 2.19 -1.27
N LEU A 148 14.07 2.38 0.05
CA LEU A 148 15.23 2.82 0.83
C LEU A 148 16.46 1.92 0.63
N LYS A 149 16.27 0.63 0.34
CA LYS A 149 17.38 -0.28 0.02
C LYS A 149 18.04 0.08 -1.30
N HIS A 150 17.26 0.47 -2.31
CA HIS A 150 17.77 0.92 -3.60
C HIS A 150 18.54 2.24 -3.44
N LEU A 151 18.02 3.18 -2.65
CA LEU A 151 18.70 4.45 -2.32
C LEU A 151 20.02 4.22 -1.58
N LYS A 152 20.02 3.36 -0.55
CA LYS A 152 21.24 2.99 0.18
C LYS A 152 22.26 2.30 -0.74
N LEU A 153 21.80 1.43 -1.62
CA LEU A 153 22.68 0.76 -2.58
C LEU A 153 23.29 1.77 -3.57
N ALA A 154 22.52 2.77 -4.00
CA ALA A 154 23.03 3.85 -4.85
C ALA A 154 24.13 4.64 -4.13
N THR A 155 23.93 5.04 -2.87
CA THR A 155 24.95 5.75 -2.07
C THR A 155 26.23 4.94 -1.84
N VAL A 156 26.12 3.61 -1.73
CA VAL A 156 27.27 2.73 -1.51
C VAL A 156 28.08 2.55 -2.79
N ARG A 157 27.40 2.55 -3.95
CA ARG A 157 28.05 2.34 -5.25
C ARG A 157 28.73 3.59 -5.78
N ASP A 158 28.17 4.76 -5.50
CA ASP A 158 28.69 6.04 -5.95
C ASP A 158 28.32 7.13 -4.94
N VAL A 159 29.25 8.03 -4.65
CA VAL A 159 29.02 9.20 -3.78
C VAL A 159 27.93 10.12 -4.36
N ASN A 160 27.80 10.12 -5.70
CA ASN A 160 26.75 10.83 -6.44
C ASN A 160 25.55 9.93 -6.78
N GLY A 161 25.52 8.70 -6.28
CA GLY A 161 24.50 7.69 -6.59
C GLY A 161 23.07 8.18 -6.37
N LEU A 162 22.85 8.99 -5.34
CA LEU A 162 21.54 9.60 -5.08
C LEU A 162 21.16 10.65 -6.13
N ASN A 163 22.11 11.40 -6.69
CA ASN A 163 21.81 12.39 -7.71
C ASN A 163 21.34 11.73 -9.01
N TYR A 164 21.80 10.51 -9.32
CA TYR A 164 21.28 9.74 -10.47
C TYR A 164 19.88 9.17 -10.24
N VAL A 165 19.48 9.01 -8.98
CA VAL A 165 18.18 8.41 -8.60
C VAL A 165 17.14 9.47 -8.26
N LEU A 166 17.56 10.62 -7.74
CA LEU A 166 16.73 11.72 -7.27
C LEU A 166 16.85 12.98 -8.14
N GLY A 167 17.75 12.96 -9.14
CA GLY A 167 17.93 14.06 -10.08
C GLY A 167 16.68 14.31 -10.93
N PRO A 168 16.62 15.48 -11.58
CA PRO A 168 15.46 15.90 -12.37
C PRO A 168 15.07 14.92 -13.48
#